data_AF-A0A6N3X732-F1
#
_entry.id   AF-A0A6N3X732-F1
#
_cell.length_a   1.000
_cell.length_b   1.000
_cell.length_c   1.000
_cell.angle_alpha   90.00
_cell.angle_beta   90.00
_cell.angle_gamma   90.00
#
_symmetry.space_group_name_H-M   'P 1'
#
loop_
_entity.id
_entity.type
_entity.pdbx_description
1 polymer ?
#
loop_
_entity_poly.entity_id
_entity_poly.type
_entity_poly.pdbx_seq_one_letter_code
_entity_poly.pdbx_strand_id
1 'polypeptide(L)'
;MRGCLKPGDTLIIEEPEAHLHPAAQTQMAKTLAALVCAGVRVLVTTHSNWLLQEMANLVREGELRQAQGEDPEPDVSAPWLNPKEVGVWLFKDSQDGGGATVKEIPFDRVDGLEPEDYADVEEVLYNRSAKLQNQLEEARIRGGDRQ
;
A
#
# COMPACT_ATOMS: atom_id res chain seq x y z
N MET A 1 -20.75 8.60 2.28
CA MET A 1 -21.24 7.28 2.74
C MET A 1 -20.93 7.17 4.23
N ARG A 2 -21.84 6.70 5.10
CA ARG A 2 -21.57 6.45 6.53
C ARG A 2 -22.04 5.04 6.89
N GLY A 3 -21.18 4.05 6.68
CA GLY A 3 -21.34 2.72 7.25
C GLY A 3 -20.52 2.60 8.53
N CYS A 4 -21.00 1.86 9.53
CA CYS A 4 -20.17 1.37 10.61
C CYS A 4 -19.65 -0.02 10.23
N LEU A 5 -18.33 -0.18 10.19
CA LEU A 5 -17.69 -1.48 10.03
C LEU A 5 -17.79 -2.27 11.34
N LYS A 6 -17.93 -3.59 11.23
CA LYS A 6 -18.02 -4.54 12.34
C LYS A 6 -17.00 -5.68 12.16
N PRO A 7 -16.62 -6.38 13.23
CA PRO A 7 -15.82 -7.59 13.12
C PRO A 7 -16.45 -8.60 12.15
N GLY A 8 -15.65 -9.15 11.23
CA GLY A 8 -16.08 -10.03 10.15
C GLY A 8 -16.41 -9.35 8.82
N ASP A 9 -16.66 -8.04 8.80
CA ASP A 9 -16.88 -7.26 7.57
C ASP A 9 -15.61 -7.25 6.68
N THR A 10 -15.78 -6.86 5.42
CA THR A 10 -14.67 -6.67 4.48
C THR A 10 -14.68 -5.23 3.95
N LEU A 11 -13.53 -4.57 4.08
CA LEU A 11 -13.24 -3.25 3.53
C LEU A 11 -12.30 -3.42 2.33
N ILE A 12 -12.67 -2.86 1.19
CA ILE A 12 -11.85 -2.82 -0.02
C ILE A 12 -11.63 -1.34 -0.37
N ILE A 13 -10.38 -0.92 -0.54
CA ILE A 13 -10.03 0.46 -0.94
C ILE A 13 -8.99 0.42 -2.05
N GLU A 14 -9.26 1.14 -3.14
CA GLU A 14 -8.31 1.39 -4.21
C GLU A 14 -7.50 2.66 -3.92
N GLU A 15 -6.17 2.61 -4.07
CA GLU A 15 -5.23 3.73 -3.93
C GLU A 15 -5.53 4.70 -2.75
N PRO A 16 -5.64 4.22 -1.49
CA PRO A 16 -5.95 5.07 -0.33
C PRO A 16 -4.95 6.21 -0.10
N GLU A 17 -3.75 6.13 -0.67
CA GLU A 17 -2.72 7.16 -0.70
C GLU A 17 -2.98 8.32 -1.67
N ALA A 18 -3.97 8.22 -2.57
CA ALA A 18 -4.13 9.15 -3.69
C ALA A 18 -4.28 10.61 -3.22
N HIS A 19 -3.38 11.48 -3.69
CA HIS A 19 -3.25 12.88 -3.29
C HIS A 19 -2.93 13.14 -1.79
N LEU A 20 -2.58 12.11 -1.02
CA LEU A 20 -2.11 12.27 0.36
C LEU A 20 -0.60 12.54 0.43
N HIS A 21 -0.21 13.45 1.33
CA HIS A 21 1.19 13.62 1.71
C HIS A 21 1.73 12.33 2.34
N PRO A 22 3.02 11.94 2.16
CA PRO A 22 3.56 10.69 2.70
C PRO A 22 3.30 10.45 4.20
N ALA A 23 3.38 11.49 5.03
CA ALA A 23 3.05 11.41 6.46
C ALA A 23 1.57 11.07 6.76
N ALA A 24 0.65 11.32 5.84
CA ALA A 24 -0.73 10.87 5.92
C ALA A 24 -0.92 9.46 5.36
N GLN A 25 -0.04 9.00 4.45
CA GLN A 25 -0.02 7.62 3.95
C GLN A 25 0.46 6.64 5.04
N THR A 26 1.47 7.02 5.84
CA THR A 26 1.89 6.21 7.01
C THR A 26 0.81 6.20 8.10
N GLN A 27 0.12 7.31 8.34
CA GLN A 27 -1.03 7.34 9.24
C GLN A 27 -2.23 6.53 8.72
N MET A 28 -2.40 6.46 7.38
CA MET A 28 -3.37 5.57 6.74
C MET A 28 -3.02 4.11 7.02
N ALA A 29 -1.75 3.69 6.86
CA ALA A 29 -1.30 2.33 7.18
C ALA A 29 -1.67 1.92 8.62
N LYS A 30 -1.43 2.80 9.61
CA LYS A 30 -1.85 2.56 11.02
C LYS A 30 -3.35 2.44 11.16
N THR A 31 -4.12 3.25 10.44
CA THR A 31 -5.59 3.19 10.47
C THR A 31 -6.12 1.90 9.87
N LEU A 32 -5.50 1.40 8.79
CA LEU A 32 -5.83 0.11 8.18
C LEU A 32 -5.47 -1.06 9.12
N ALA A 33 -4.29 -1.03 9.74
CA ALA A 33 -3.88 -2.01 10.74
C ALA A 33 -4.86 -2.06 11.93
N ALA A 34 -5.27 -0.90 12.47
CA ALA A 34 -6.25 -0.81 13.55
C ALA A 34 -7.61 -1.44 13.19
N LEU A 35 -8.02 -1.41 11.91
CA LEU A 35 -9.21 -2.10 11.42
C LEU A 35 -9.03 -3.62 11.38
N VAL A 36 -7.84 -4.11 11.00
CA VAL A 36 -7.49 -5.53 11.06
C VAL A 36 -7.52 -6.03 12.52
N CYS A 37 -6.93 -5.27 13.46
CA CYS A 37 -7.01 -5.56 14.90
C CYS A 37 -8.46 -5.58 15.43
N ALA A 38 -9.33 -4.74 14.87
CA ALA A 38 -10.78 -4.76 15.15
C ALA A 38 -11.56 -5.91 14.46
N GLY A 39 -10.87 -6.86 13.85
CA GLY A 39 -11.44 -8.03 13.18
C GLY A 39 -12.07 -7.74 11.80
N VAL A 40 -11.76 -6.61 11.18
CA VAL A 40 -12.21 -6.28 9.81
C VAL A 40 -11.19 -6.81 8.80
N ARG A 41 -11.65 -7.49 7.75
CA ARG A 41 -10.78 -7.92 6.66
C ARG A 41 -10.54 -6.74 5.72
N VAL A 42 -9.29 -6.35 5.53
CA VAL A 42 -8.90 -5.20 4.69
C VAL A 42 -8.19 -5.68 3.44
N LEU A 43 -8.62 -5.16 2.28
CA LEU A 43 -7.96 -5.35 0.98
C LEU A 43 -7.65 -3.98 0.38
N VAL A 44 -6.41 -3.77 -0.03
CA VAL A 44 -5.93 -2.49 -0.58
C VAL A 44 -5.11 -2.74 -1.85
N THR A 45 -5.38 -1.96 -2.89
CA THR A 45 -4.43 -1.77 -3.99
C THR A 45 -3.62 -0.50 -3.72
N THR A 46 -2.30 -0.55 -3.95
CA THR A 46 -1.41 0.56 -3.62
C THR A 46 -0.19 0.60 -4.55
N HIS A 47 0.25 1.81 -4.85
CA HIS A 47 1.53 2.17 -5.46
C HIS A 47 2.37 3.01 -4.47
N SER A 48 2.15 2.85 -3.16
CA SER A 48 2.86 3.57 -2.11
C SER A 48 3.82 2.67 -1.34
N ASN A 49 5.11 2.84 -1.63
CA ASN A 49 6.18 2.26 -0.81
C ASN A 49 6.10 2.75 0.65
N TRP A 50 5.57 3.96 0.92
CA TRP A 50 5.36 4.46 2.29
C TRP A 50 4.31 3.66 3.06
N LEU A 51 3.23 3.24 2.39
CA LEU A 51 2.19 2.41 2.98
C LEU A 51 2.71 0.98 3.22
N LEU A 52 3.42 0.40 2.25
CA LEU A 52 4.04 -0.93 2.38
C LEU A 52 5.11 -0.98 3.48
N GLN A 53 6.01 0.01 3.54
CA GLN A 53 7.06 0.09 4.55
C GLN A 53 6.48 0.28 5.97
N GLU A 54 5.47 1.13 6.13
CA GLU A 54 4.85 1.28 7.45
C GLU A 54 4.05 0.02 7.84
N MET A 55 3.44 -0.68 6.88
CA MET A 55 2.83 -1.99 7.14
C MET A 55 3.87 -3.02 7.58
N ALA A 56 5.05 -3.05 6.95
CA ALA A 56 6.17 -3.89 7.36
C ALA A 56 6.67 -3.53 8.76
N ASN A 57 6.72 -2.25 9.12
CA ASN A 57 7.08 -1.80 10.47
C ASN A 57 6.08 -2.29 11.53
N LEU A 58 4.77 -2.19 11.25
CA LEU A 58 3.71 -2.67 12.16
C LEU A 58 3.75 -4.20 12.36
N VAL A 59 4.22 -4.95 11.35
CA VAL A 59 4.50 -6.38 11.47
C VAL A 59 5.76 -6.65 12.31
N ARG A 60 6.85 -5.89 12.09
CA ARG A 60 8.08 -5.98 12.91
C ARG A 60 7.82 -5.64 14.38
N GLU A 61 6.97 -4.66 14.68
CA GLU A 61 6.53 -4.35 16.05
C GLU A 61 5.81 -5.52 16.71
N GLY A 62 4.93 -6.21 15.97
CA GLY A 62 4.23 -7.40 16.44
C GLY A 62 5.17 -8.56 16.77
N GLU A 63 6.16 -8.82 15.90
CA GLU A 63 7.19 -9.83 16.17
C GLU A 63 8.07 -9.48 17.38
N LEU A 64 8.42 -8.19 17.55
CA LEU A 64 9.26 -7.74 18.66
C LEU A 64 8.55 -7.92 20.02
N ARG A 65 7.26 -7.57 20.11
CA ARG A 65 6.44 -7.75 21.32
C ARG A 65 6.33 -9.22 21.71
N GLN A 66 6.02 -10.09 20.73
CA GLN A 66 5.99 -11.54 20.93
C GLN A 66 7.35 -12.10 21.41
N ALA A 67 8.46 -11.62 20.84
CA ALA A 67 9.80 -12.01 21.28
C ALA A 67 10.16 -11.52 22.70
N GLN A 68 9.57 -10.41 23.16
CA GLN A 68 9.72 -9.87 24.51
C GLN A 68 8.79 -10.54 25.54
N GLY A 69 7.87 -11.42 25.10
CA GLY A 69 6.86 -12.03 25.96
C GLY A 69 5.75 -11.07 26.37
N GLU A 70 5.63 -9.94 25.68
CA GLU A 70 4.49 -9.04 25.80
C GLU A 70 3.36 -9.59 24.92
N ASP A 71 2.30 -10.10 25.55
CA ASP A 71 1.07 -10.57 24.90
C ASP A 71 -0.16 -9.65 25.19
N PRO A 72 -0.07 -8.31 25.02
CA PRO A 72 -1.27 -7.49 24.97
C PRO A 72 -1.92 -7.68 23.59
N GLU A 73 -3.19 -8.10 23.57
CA GLU A 73 -4.01 -8.04 22.35
C GLU A 73 -3.85 -6.68 21.67
N PRO A 74 -3.72 -6.61 20.34
CA PRO A 74 -3.38 -5.37 19.65
C PRO A 74 -4.46 -4.30 19.86
N ASP A 75 -4.07 -3.19 20.48
CA ASP A 75 -4.95 -2.05 20.73
C ASP A 75 -5.16 -1.25 19.44
N VAL A 76 -6.42 -0.89 19.17
CA VAL A 76 -6.83 0.04 18.10
C VAL A 76 -6.08 1.38 18.22
N SER A 77 -5.65 1.80 19.41
CA SER A 77 -4.85 3.02 19.62
C SER A 77 -3.36 2.88 19.30
N ALA A 78 -2.82 1.66 19.33
CA ALA A 78 -1.42 1.33 19.08
C ALA A 78 -1.32 -0.03 18.34
N PRO A 79 -1.82 -0.11 17.09
CA PRO A 79 -1.96 -1.36 16.38
C PRO A 79 -0.59 -1.93 16.00
N TRP A 80 -0.51 -3.25 16.02
CA TRP A 80 0.58 -4.04 15.46
C TRP A 80 -0.03 -5.27 14.79
N LEU A 81 0.69 -5.93 13.88
CA LEU A 81 0.17 -7.03 13.09
C LEU A 81 1.04 -8.28 13.20
N ASN A 82 0.44 -9.46 13.10
CA ASN A 82 1.19 -10.70 12.93
C ASN A 82 1.59 -10.87 11.44
N PRO A 83 2.77 -11.41 11.12
CA PRO A 83 3.12 -11.77 9.74
C PRO A 83 2.09 -12.68 9.03
N LYS A 84 1.29 -13.43 9.79
CA LYS A 84 0.23 -14.31 9.25
C LYS A 84 -1.08 -13.58 8.90
N GLU A 85 -1.24 -12.34 9.32
CA GLU A 85 -2.44 -11.51 9.08
C GLU A 85 -2.27 -10.59 7.86
N VAL A 86 -1.04 -10.47 7.34
CA VAL A 86 -0.68 -9.61 6.22
C VAL A 86 -0.16 -10.48 5.07
N GLY A 87 -0.68 -10.26 3.87
CA GLY A 87 -0.13 -10.80 2.63
C GLY A 87 -0.01 -9.68 1.61
N VAL A 88 1.04 -9.73 0.79
CA VAL A 88 1.28 -8.75 -0.28
C VAL A 88 1.56 -9.52 -1.57
N TRP A 89 0.94 -9.06 -2.66
CA TRP A 89 1.05 -9.69 -3.97
C TRP A 89 1.43 -8.64 -5.01
N LEU A 90 2.52 -8.88 -5.72
CA LEU A 90 2.98 -8.07 -6.84
C LEU A 90 2.28 -8.54 -8.12
N PHE A 91 1.68 -7.60 -8.85
CA PHE A 91 1.07 -7.83 -10.15
C PHE A 91 1.96 -7.17 -11.22
N LYS A 92 2.46 -7.96 -12.18
CA LYS A 92 3.23 -7.48 -13.35
C LYS A 92 2.48 -7.82 -14.64
N ASP A 93 2.49 -6.94 -15.64
CA ASP A 93 1.96 -7.25 -16.97
C ASP A 93 2.89 -8.24 -17.70
N SER A 94 2.31 -9.24 -18.38
CA SER A 94 3.05 -10.17 -19.23
C SER A 94 3.43 -9.52 -20.56
N GLN A 95 4.73 -9.48 -20.88
CA GLN A 95 5.27 -8.87 -22.09
C GLN A 95 4.75 -9.53 -23.40
N ASP A 96 4.25 -10.77 -23.32
CA ASP A 96 3.70 -11.52 -24.46
C ASP A 96 2.21 -11.20 -24.73
N GLY A 97 1.61 -10.26 -24.01
CA GLY A 97 0.22 -9.82 -24.20
C GLY A 97 -0.86 -10.80 -23.71
N GLY A 98 -0.46 -11.83 -22.93
CA GLY A 98 -1.34 -12.92 -22.48
C GLY A 98 -2.10 -12.70 -21.17
N GLY A 99 -1.80 -11.63 -20.40
CA GLY A 99 -2.42 -11.36 -19.10
C GLY A 99 -1.43 -10.75 -18.09
N ALA A 100 -1.76 -10.81 -16.80
CA ALA A 100 -0.88 -10.38 -15.71
C ALA A 100 -0.32 -11.59 -14.94
N THR A 101 0.95 -11.50 -14.51
CA THR A 101 1.57 -12.45 -13.57
C THR A 101 1.45 -11.93 -12.14
N VAL A 102 1.10 -12.83 -11.21
CA VAL A 102 0.98 -12.52 -9.79
C VAL A 102 2.07 -13.28 -9.03
N LYS A 103 2.93 -12.55 -8.30
CA LYS A 103 3.97 -13.10 -7.41
C LYS A 103 3.67 -12.65 -5.99
N GLU A 104 3.49 -13.58 -5.06
CA GLU A 104 3.43 -13.26 -3.63
C GLU A 104 4.79 -12.71 -3.18
N ILE A 105 4.77 -11.62 -2.42
CA ILE A 105 5.96 -11.03 -1.81
C ILE A 105 6.05 -11.59 -0.39
N PRO A 106 6.98 -12.53 -0.11
CA PRO A 106 7.16 -13.01 1.23
C PRO A 106 7.65 -11.86 2.13
N PHE A 107 7.14 -11.78 3.35
CA PHE A 107 7.68 -10.88 4.36
C PHE A 107 9.07 -11.35 4.79
N ASP A 108 10.10 -10.58 4.48
CA ASP A 108 11.42 -10.74 5.08
C ASP A 108 11.56 -9.86 6.33
N ARG A 109 12.30 -10.32 7.34
CA ARG A 109 12.47 -9.57 8.60
C ARG A 109 13.45 -8.39 8.46
N VAL A 110 14.50 -8.59 7.67
CA VAL A 110 15.55 -7.60 7.40
C VAL A 110 15.04 -6.61 6.37
N ASP A 111 14.61 -7.10 5.21
CA ASP A 111 14.22 -6.24 4.09
C ASP A 111 12.76 -5.75 4.21
N GLY A 112 11.79 -6.63 4.49
CA GLY A 112 10.41 -6.24 4.81
C GLY A 112 9.38 -6.81 3.83
N LEU A 113 8.35 -6.02 3.52
CA LEU A 113 7.35 -6.32 2.48
C LEU A 113 7.85 -5.82 1.11
N GLU A 114 9.08 -6.19 0.77
CA GLU A 114 9.85 -5.50 -0.25
C GLU A 114 10.34 -6.53 -1.32
N PRO A 115 9.80 -6.51 -2.55
CA PRO A 115 10.04 -7.55 -3.54
C PRO A 115 11.43 -7.46 -4.16
N GLU A 116 12.05 -8.59 -4.50
CA GLU A 116 13.41 -8.65 -5.09
C GLU A 116 13.64 -7.75 -6.34
N ASP A 117 12.57 -7.42 -7.08
CA ASP A 117 12.58 -6.53 -8.26
C ASP A 117 12.09 -5.08 -7.97
N TYR A 118 11.90 -4.71 -6.69
CA TYR A 118 11.34 -3.46 -6.13
C TYR A 118 10.41 -2.61 -7.01
N ALA A 119 10.98 -1.80 -7.91
CA ALA A 119 10.32 -0.64 -8.49
C ALA A 119 9.71 -0.90 -9.88
N ASP A 120 10.01 -2.03 -10.52
CA ASP A 120 9.96 -2.26 -11.98
C ASP A 120 8.62 -2.01 -12.73
N VAL A 121 7.52 -1.65 -12.06
CA VAL A 121 6.25 -1.25 -12.72
C VAL A 121 5.60 0.00 -12.09
N GLU A 122 6.28 0.73 -11.20
CA GLU A 122 5.81 2.00 -10.64
C GLU A 122 5.72 3.07 -11.76
N GLU A 123 6.87 3.62 -12.13
CA GLU A 123 7.66 3.28 -13.33
C GLU A 123 7.01 2.67 -14.61
N VAL A 124 5.74 2.23 -14.64
CA VAL A 124 5.03 2.10 -15.94
C VAL A 124 3.74 2.93 -15.99
N LEU A 125 2.99 3.08 -14.89
CA LEU A 125 1.68 3.76 -14.92
C LEU A 125 1.58 5.03 -14.07
N TYR A 126 2.38 5.17 -13.02
CA TYR A 126 2.86 6.51 -12.64
C TYR A 126 3.57 7.15 -13.86
N ASN A 127 4.36 6.34 -14.59
CA ASN A 127 4.96 6.64 -15.90
C ASN A 127 3.98 6.74 -17.08
N ARG A 128 2.66 6.59 -16.89
CA ARG A 128 1.62 6.89 -17.90
C ARG A 128 0.72 8.05 -17.48
N SER A 129 0.48 8.23 -16.18
CA SER A 129 -0.12 9.43 -15.59
C SER A 129 0.73 10.67 -15.88
N ALA A 130 2.05 10.57 -15.61
CA ALA A 130 3.05 11.56 -16.04
C ALA A 130 3.08 11.77 -17.56
N LYS A 131 2.74 10.75 -18.34
CA LYS A 131 2.78 10.77 -19.82
C LYS A 131 1.61 11.52 -20.45
N LEU A 132 0.45 11.55 -19.79
CA LEU A 132 -0.74 12.29 -20.23
C LEU A 132 -0.77 13.73 -19.69
N GLN A 133 -0.22 14.00 -18.50
CA GLN A 133 -0.01 15.37 -18.03
C GLN A 133 0.96 16.14 -18.96
N ASN A 134 2.08 15.53 -19.36
CA ASN A 134 3.00 16.09 -20.37
C ASN A 134 2.28 16.45 -21.69
N GLN A 135 1.37 15.60 -22.18
CA GLN A 135 0.62 15.84 -23.42
C GLN A 135 -0.37 17.01 -23.32
N LEU A 136 -0.76 17.44 -22.11
CA LEU A 136 -1.70 18.55 -21.87
C LEU A 136 -1.00 19.90 -21.63
N GLU A 137 0.28 19.91 -21.25
CA GLU A 137 1.02 21.14 -20.94
C GLU A 137 1.79 21.71 -22.14
N GLU A 138 2.34 20.85 -23.02
CA GLU A 138 2.93 21.28 -24.30
C GLU A 138 1.92 21.96 -25.25
N ALA A 139 0.65 21.55 -25.17
CA ALA A 139 -0.46 22.15 -25.89
C ALA A 139 -0.74 23.60 -25.45
N ARG A 140 -0.18 24.03 -24.30
CA ARG A 140 -0.42 25.31 -23.65
C ARG A 140 0.62 26.39 -24.05
N ILE A 141 1.90 26.03 -24.18
CA ILE A 141 2.99 26.98 -24.51
C ILE A 141 2.96 27.40 -25.99
N ARG A 142 2.66 26.49 -26.92
CA ARG A 142 2.52 26.80 -28.36
C ARG A 142 1.36 27.76 -28.69
N GLY A 143 0.49 28.05 -27.72
CA GLY A 143 -0.53 29.10 -27.80
C GLY A 143 -0.10 30.48 -27.31
N GLY A 144 1.08 30.61 -26.68
CA GLY A 144 1.56 31.83 -26.03
C GLY A 144 2.27 32.83 -26.96
N ASP A 145 3.13 32.36 -27.86
CA ASP A 145 3.91 33.20 -28.81
C ASP A 145 3.07 33.76 -29.98
N ARG A 146 1.77 33.98 -29.78
CA ARG A 146 0.86 34.62 -30.75
C ARG A 146 0.21 35.87 -30.16
N GLN A 147 0.99 36.71 -29.49
CA GLN A 147 0.65 38.08 -29.10
C GLN A 147 1.77 39.03 -29.52
#